data_AF-A0A2W2B7F9-F1
#
_entry.id   AF-A0A2W2B7F9-F1
#
_cell.length_a   1.000
_cell.length_b   1.000
_cell.length_c   1.000
_cell.angle_alpha   90.00
_cell.angle_beta   90.00
_cell.angle_gamma   90.00
#
_symmetry.space_group_name_H-M   'P 1'
#
loop_
_entity.id
_entity.type
_entity.pdbx_description
1 polymer ?
#
loop_
_entity_poly.entity_id
_entity_poly.type
_entity_poly.pdbx_seq_one_letter_code
_entity_poly.pdbx_strand_id
1 'polypeptide(L)'
;MNKKLYQLFLLPIASLSISSAGAQGTYNTTANLDINNIKAAALVHGDLWWNPATQNPACEFPKGSGKNIGQATGIWMGGYDHQGNLHIAAQTYRQNGNDYWPGPLDANGQTTSATVQNWARIWKIDQTTIDSFRAMTSHTTTNTPTTILEWPAKGNPYAKGNNGATLTISDEMAPFVDVDSNGDYNPINGDYPAIKGDQMLWFVYNDVAGTHGTNTDPIGIETQVSAYGYSRGTAIDNILYYDFKLLNKSQVDYDSFRMAMWSDMDLGFAFDDYIGYDSVHRMGIVYNADSSDTQYGRQLPIAGVSMINLPGDAWGVAKPAGSFMTFDNSATANGNPTSAVEYYNLMHSRNRVGTQISNPLTSQPATYIYPDDPSLAGGWSECAMANTPGDRRFVIATNDFVLEHSSSQLVTMALVVQPMDTSNYCGSANFTKIKDLADTAWNIYNNPLAPLPPIPNAVVNIAKRNLNIYPNPATETLFITGDNVVATGASIMIYDAVGRNIPAIMTKKNNKIEVDIHSLPNGIYTILYRNGDQMASNIFVKK
;
A
#
# COMPACT_ATOMS: atom_id res chain seq x y z
N MET A 1 -46.95 -61.52 43.16
CA MET A 1 -45.61 -61.32 43.78
C MET A 1 -45.02 -60.07 43.15
N ASN A 2 -44.75 -59.06 43.97
CA ASN A 2 -44.28 -57.72 43.60
C ASN A 2 -43.06 -57.72 42.68
N LYS A 3 -42.99 -56.78 41.71
CA LYS A 3 -41.89 -55.82 41.62
C LYS A 3 -42.22 -54.67 40.64
N LYS A 4 -41.90 -53.47 41.12
CA LYS A 4 -42.28 -52.15 40.62
C LYS A 4 -41.62 -51.81 39.29
N LEU A 5 -42.39 -51.16 38.42
CA LEU A 5 -41.94 -50.38 37.27
C LEU A 5 -41.15 -49.15 37.77
N TYR A 6 -39.91 -48.97 37.32
CA TYR A 6 -39.22 -47.68 37.39
C TYR A 6 -39.02 -47.20 35.95
N GLN A 7 -39.82 -46.21 35.55
CA GLN A 7 -39.58 -45.42 34.35
C GLN A 7 -38.38 -44.49 34.64
N LEU A 8 -37.27 -44.69 33.92
CA LEU A 8 -36.20 -43.72 33.85
C LEU A 8 -36.49 -42.80 32.66
N PHE A 9 -36.88 -41.56 32.93
CA PHE A 9 -36.97 -40.50 31.91
C PHE A 9 -35.55 -40.13 31.47
N LEU A 10 -35.17 -40.52 30.25
CA LEU A 10 -34.02 -39.94 29.56
C LEU A 10 -34.43 -38.57 29.02
N LEU A 11 -33.97 -37.50 29.68
CA LEU A 11 -33.96 -36.15 29.13
C LEU A 11 -33.03 -36.14 27.89
N PRO A 12 -33.49 -35.71 26.71
CA PRO A 12 -32.58 -35.43 25.62
C PRO A 12 -31.75 -34.20 26.01
N ILE A 13 -30.46 -34.41 26.25
CA ILE A 13 -29.50 -33.30 26.28
C ILE A 13 -29.47 -32.76 24.85
N ALA A 14 -30.15 -31.64 24.63
CA ALA A 14 -29.94 -30.83 23.45
C ALA A 14 -28.49 -30.33 23.51
N SER A 15 -27.58 -31.03 22.84
CA SER A 15 -26.31 -30.46 22.46
C SER A 15 -26.63 -29.25 21.58
N LEU A 16 -26.46 -28.04 22.12
CA LEU A 16 -26.28 -26.86 21.30
C LEU A 16 -25.00 -27.10 20.49
N SER A 17 -25.15 -27.68 19.31
CA SER A 17 -24.20 -27.48 18.24
C SER A 17 -24.24 -25.98 17.92
N ILE A 18 -23.25 -25.24 18.41
CA ILE A 18 -22.91 -23.94 17.83
C ILE A 18 -22.59 -24.27 16.38
N SER A 19 -23.51 -23.93 15.50
CA SER A 19 -23.29 -23.98 14.06
C SER A 19 -22.11 -23.07 13.77
N SER A 20 -20.96 -23.65 13.42
CA SER A 20 -19.91 -22.93 12.71
C SER A 20 -20.57 -22.38 11.45
N ALA A 21 -20.81 -21.08 11.42
CA ALA A 21 -21.50 -20.42 10.33
C ALA A 21 -20.65 -20.53 9.06
N GLY A 22 -20.94 -21.55 8.26
CA GLY A 22 -20.58 -21.59 6.86
C GLY A 22 -21.36 -20.52 6.11
N ALA A 23 -20.67 -19.44 5.75
CA ALA A 23 -20.83 -18.73 4.49
C ALA A 23 -19.62 -17.79 4.37
N GLN A 24 -18.67 -18.11 3.49
CA GLN A 24 -17.77 -17.10 2.93
C GLN A 24 -18.67 -16.04 2.30
N GLY A 25 -18.93 -14.93 2.99
CA GLY A 25 -19.52 -13.78 2.35
C GLY A 25 -18.61 -13.34 1.21
N THR A 26 -19.16 -13.07 0.04
CA THR A 26 -18.46 -12.43 -1.08
C THR A 26 -18.22 -10.96 -0.75
N TYR A 27 -17.38 -10.69 0.25
CA TYR A 27 -16.99 -9.32 0.58
C TYR A 27 -15.93 -8.84 -0.41
N ASN A 28 -16.38 -8.44 -1.59
CA ASN A 28 -15.53 -7.84 -2.62
C ASN A 28 -15.42 -6.32 -2.44
N THR A 29 -15.60 -5.82 -1.19
CA THR A 29 -15.48 -4.39 -0.89
C THR A 29 -14.09 -3.93 -1.30
N THR A 30 -14.06 -2.97 -2.22
CA THR A 30 -12.84 -2.37 -2.76
C THR A 30 -12.94 -0.86 -2.71
N ALA A 31 -11.80 -0.21 -2.53
CA ALA A 31 -11.63 1.23 -2.67
C ALA A 31 -10.33 1.49 -3.43
N ASN A 32 -10.31 2.56 -4.22
CA ASN A 32 -9.11 2.97 -4.95
C ASN A 32 -8.38 4.06 -4.18
N LEU A 33 -7.07 3.91 -4.06
CA LEU A 33 -6.14 5.01 -3.81
C LEU A 33 -5.81 5.62 -5.17
N ASP A 34 -6.26 6.84 -5.41
CA ASP A 34 -6.31 7.47 -6.73
C ASP A 34 -5.97 8.97 -6.67
N ILE A 35 -5.15 9.37 -5.70
CA ILE A 35 -4.76 10.76 -5.46
C ILE A 35 -3.76 11.29 -6.49
N ASN A 36 -2.89 10.45 -7.04
CA ASN A 36 -1.76 10.87 -7.88
C ASN A 36 -1.75 10.19 -9.27
N ASN A 37 -0.60 9.99 -9.90
CA ASN A 37 -0.50 9.39 -11.24
C ASN A 37 -0.82 7.89 -11.25
N ILE A 38 -0.96 7.26 -10.07
CA ILE A 38 -1.33 5.86 -9.92
C ILE A 38 -2.76 5.77 -9.40
N LYS A 39 -3.53 4.81 -9.91
CA LYS A 39 -4.79 4.37 -9.32
C LYS A 39 -4.67 2.90 -8.96
N ALA A 40 -4.72 2.59 -7.66
CA ALA A 40 -4.55 1.24 -7.16
C ALA A 40 -5.70 0.83 -6.26
N ALA A 41 -6.31 -0.33 -6.52
CA ALA A 41 -7.33 -0.91 -5.68
C ALA A 41 -6.75 -1.53 -4.41
N ALA A 42 -7.43 -1.33 -3.29
CA ALA A 42 -7.27 -2.11 -2.06
C ALA A 42 -8.58 -2.86 -1.76
N LEU A 43 -8.47 -4.05 -1.18
CA LEU A 43 -9.60 -4.91 -0.88
C LEU A 43 -9.65 -5.23 0.61
N VAL A 44 -10.85 -5.40 1.12
CA VAL A 44 -11.09 -5.57 2.56
C VAL A 44 -10.57 -6.91 3.15
N HIS A 45 -10.10 -7.82 2.30
CA HIS A 45 -9.39 -9.05 2.72
C HIS A 45 -7.86 -8.91 2.62
N GLY A 46 -7.31 -7.70 2.47
CA GLY A 46 -5.87 -7.50 2.41
C GLY A 46 -5.22 -7.65 1.05
N ASP A 47 -5.93 -8.11 0.02
CA ASP A 47 -5.40 -8.07 -1.35
C ASP A 47 -5.37 -6.66 -1.92
N LEU A 48 -4.48 -6.48 -2.87
CA LEU A 48 -4.20 -5.22 -3.53
C LEU A 48 -4.13 -5.43 -5.05
N TRP A 49 -4.50 -4.40 -5.79
CA TRP A 49 -4.19 -4.23 -7.22
C TRP A 49 -4.98 -5.10 -8.19
N TRP A 50 -6.09 -5.71 -7.75
CA TRP A 50 -6.91 -6.57 -8.61
C TRP A 50 -8.38 -6.60 -8.22
N ASN A 51 -9.21 -7.19 -9.07
CA ASN A 51 -10.62 -7.43 -8.77
C ASN A 51 -10.93 -8.93 -8.83
N PRO A 52 -11.21 -9.59 -7.68
CA PRO A 52 -11.52 -11.02 -7.62
C PRO A 52 -12.82 -11.41 -8.31
N ALA A 53 -13.77 -10.49 -8.46
CA ALA A 53 -15.03 -10.76 -9.14
C ALA A 53 -14.87 -10.84 -10.67
N THR A 54 -13.94 -10.06 -11.24
CA THR A 54 -13.68 -10.04 -12.69
C THR A 54 -12.37 -10.70 -13.10
N GLN A 55 -11.51 -11.05 -12.13
CA GLN A 55 -10.14 -11.53 -12.33
C GLN A 55 -9.27 -10.59 -13.18
N ASN A 56 -9.52 -9.28 -13.07
CA ASN A 56 -8.81 -8.27 -13.84
C ASN A 56 -7.86 -7.47 -12.93
N PRO A 57 -6.76 -6.93 -13.48
CA PRO A 57 -5.90 -6.01 -12.78
C PRO A 57 -6.64 -4.71 -12.44
N ALA A 58 -6.20 -4.07 -11.36
CA ALA A 58 -6.74 -2.82 -10.84
C ALA A 58 -5.65 -1.92 -10.24
N CYS A 59 -4.44 -1.96 -10.81
CA CYS A 59 -3.36 -1.02 -10.51
C CYS A 59 -2.88 -0.38 -11.81
N GLU A 60 -3.35 0.85 -12.02
CA GLU A 60 -3.29 1.55 -13.29
C GLU A 60 -2.25 2.67 -13.25
N PHE A 61 -1.38 2.68 -14.27
CA PHE A 61 -0.43 3.77 -14.49
C PHE A 61 -0.17 3.98 -15.99
N PRO A 62 -0.22 5.23 -16.50
CA PRO A 62 -0.76 6.40 -15.82
C PRO A 62 -2.26 6.22 -15.53
N LYS A 63 -2.74 6.75 -14.40
CA LYS A 63 -4.15 6.78 -14.04
C LYS A 63 -4.99 7.37 -15.18
N GLY A 64 -6.04 6.66 -15.58
CA GLY A 64 -6.94 7.00 -16.68
C GLY A 64 -6.51 6.48 -18.06
N SER A 65 -5.41 5.74 -18.17
CA SER A 65 -4.92 5.14 -19.42
C SER A 65 -5.54 3.78 -19.77
N GLY A 66 -6.11 3.08 -18.80
CA GLY A 66 -6.55 1.68 -18.91
C GLY A 66 -5.41 0.65 -18.90
N LYS A 67 -4.15 1.08 -18.73
CA LYS A 67 -2.96 0.20 -18.71
C LYS A 67 -2.56 -0.12 -17.26
N ASN A 68 -2.23 -1.38 -16.99
CA ASN A 68 -1.95 -1.84 -15.63
C ASN A 68 -0.49 -2.23 -15.45
N ILE A 69 0.00 -2.03 -14.22
CA ILE A 69 1.38 -2.31 -13.78
C ILE A 69 1.45 -3.36 -12.68
N GLY A 70 0.30 -3.95 -12.33
CA GLY A 70 0.13 -4.89 -11.23
C GLY A 70 -1.08 -5.78 -11.51
N GLN A 71 -0.92 -7.10 -11.51
CA GLN A 71 -2.01 -8.05 -11.69
C GLN A 71 -2.69 -8.39 -10.38
N ALA A 72 -1.94 -8.68 -9.32
CA ALA A 72 -2.44 -8.92 -7.97
C ALA A 72 -1.30 -8.86 -6.95
N THR A 73 -1.60 -8.45 -5.72
CA THR A 73 -0.67 -8.51 -4.60
C THR A 73 -1.39 -8.87 -3.32
N GLY A 74 -0.70 -9.57 -2.43
CA GLY A 74 -1.23 -10.01 -1.14
C GLY A 74 -0.09 -10.25 -0.14
N ILE A 75 -0.45 -10.36 1.14
CA ILE A 75 0.53 -10.60 2.19
C ILE A 75 0.55 -12.09 2.57
N TRP A 76 1.74 -12.61 2.79
CA TRP A 76 1.96 -13.93 3.38
C TRP A 76 2.59 -13.73 4.75
N MET A 77 2.14 -14.50 5.73
CA MET A 77 2.63 -14.49 7.10
C MET A 77 2.85 -15.91 7.57
N GLY A 78 3.90 -16.14 8.33
CA GLY A 78 4.05 -17.40 9.03
C GLY A 78 5.27 -17.49 9.91
N GLY A 79 5.23 -18.42 10.84
CA GLY A 79 6.24 -18.67 11.85
C GLY A 79 5.89 -19.91 12.67
N TYR A 80 6.72 -20.22 13.66
CA TYR A 80 6.57 -21.42 14.49
C TYR A 80 6.05 -21.05 15.87
N ASP A 81 5.13 -21.86 16.39
CA ASP A 81 4.75 -21.83 17.80
C ASP A 81 5.83 -22.47 18.69
N HIS A 82 5.63 -22.41 20.00
CA HIS A 82 6.57 -22.96 20.97
C HIS A 82 6.66 -24.50 20.97
N GLN A 83 5.74 -25.19 20.31
CA GLN A 83 5.76 -26.64 20.07
C GLN A 83 6.49 -27.02 18.78
N GLY A 84 6.87 -26.02 17.96
CA GLY A 84 7.50 -26.22 16.66
C GLY A 84 6.51 -26.49 15.52
N ASN A 85 5.21 -26.19 15.69
CA ASN A 85 4.26 -26.26 14.59
C ASN A 85 4.33 -24.98 13.76
N LEU A 86 4.30 -25.14 12.45
CA LEU A 86 4.26 -24.02 11.50
C LEU A 86 2.83 -23.51 11.33
N HIS A 87 2.64 -22.21 11.48
CA HIS A 87 1.39 -21.50 11.19
C HIS A 87 1.60 -20.57 9.99
N ILE A 88 0.64 -20.54 9.06
CA ILE A 88 0.73 -19.76 7.81
C ILE A 88 -0.64 -19.15 7.50
N ALA A 89 -0.63 -17.90 7.03
CA ALA A 89 -1.73 -17.26 6.33
C ALA A 89 -1.16 -16.66 5.04
N ALA A 90 -1.62 -17.08 3.88
CA ALA A 90 -1.05 -16.65 2.60
C ALA A 90 -2.12 -16.53 1.52
N GLN A 91 -2.40 -15.30 1.11
CA GLN A 91 -3.41 -15.03 0.08
C GLN A 91 -2.78 -14.75 -1.29
N THR A 92 -3.39 -15.33 -2.32
CA THR A 92 -3.08 -15.09 -3.74
C THR A 92 -4.39 -14.74 -4.48
N TYR A 93 -4.70 -15.41 -5.59
CA TYR A 93 -5.92 -15.20 -6.37
C TYR A 93 -7.22 -15.74 -5.74
N ARG A 94 -7.19 -16.08 -4.44
CA ARG A 94 -8.32 -16.65 -3.70
C ARG A 94 -8.98 -17.89 -4.33
N GLN A 95 -8.31 -18.54 -5.29
CA GLN A 95 -8.83 -19.68 -6.05
C GLN A 95 -9.09 -20.90 -5.16
N ASN A 96 -8.31 -21.02 -4.08
CA ASN A 96 -8.43 -22.08 -3.09
C ASN A 96 -9.19 -21.63 -1.83
N GLY A 97 -9.73 -20.41 -1.80
CA GLY A 97 -10.37 -19.81 -0.63
C GLY A 97 -9.68 -18.52 -0.17
N ASN A 98 -10.10 -18.01 0.98
CA ASN A 98 -9.50 -16.84 1.61
C ASN A 98 -8.72 -17.30 2.86
N ASP A 99 -7.64 -16.60 3.16
CA ASP A 99 -6.91 -16.74 4.42
C ASP A 99 -7.14 -15.52 5.33
N TYR A 100 -7.75 -14.47 4.79
CA TYR A 100 -8.07 -13.26 5.53
C TYR A 100 -9.55 -12.92 5.42
N TRP A 101 -10.08 -12.26 6.45
CA TRP A 101 -11.45 -11.79 6.54
C TRP A 101 -11.51 -10.39 7.16
N PRO A 102 -12.49 -9.56 6.75
CA PRO A 102 -12.65 -8.22 7.31
C PRO A 102 -12.80 -8.18 8.83
N GLY A 103 -12.33 -7.09 9.41
CA GLY A 103 -12.61 -6.71 10.79
C GLY A 103 -11.53 -7.10 11.81
N PRO A 104 -11.67 -6.55 13.03
CA PRO A 104 -10.74 -6.77 14.12
C PRO A 104 -10.96 -8.11 14.82
N LEU A 105 -9.99 -8.47 15.66
CA LEU A 105 -10.07 -9.56 16.64
C LEU A 105 -10.35 -8.99 18.04
N ASP A 106 -11.13 -9.73 18.83
CA ASP A 106 -11.35 -9.42 20.24
C ASP A 106 -10.10 -9.72 21.11
N ALA A 107 -10.20 -9.48 22.42
CA ALA A 107 -9.09 -9.70 23.36
C ALA A 107 -8.65 -11.17 23.49
N ASN A 108 -9.46 -12.13 23.02
CA ASN A 108 -9.13 -13.55 22.99
C ASN A 108 -8.68 -14.02 21.59
N GLY A 109 -8.45 -13.09 20.66
CA GLY A 109 -8.05 -13.41 19.30
C GLY A 109 -9.18 -14.02 18.47
N GLN A 110 -10.44 -13.75 18.79
CA GLN A 110 -11.60 -14.29 18.09
C GLN A 110 -12.37 -13.22 17.32
N THR A 111 -13.18 -13.64 16.36
CA THR A 111 -14.12 -12.77 15.67
C THR A 111 -15.44 -13.49 15.40
N THR A 112 -16.47 -12.73 15.01
CA THR A 112 -17.79 -13.28 14.69
C THR A 112 -18.20 -12.91 13.28
N SER A 113 -19.11 -13.68 12.67
CA SER A 113 -19.67 -13.33 11.35
C SER A 113 -20.31 -11.95 11.33
N ALA A 114 -20.91 -11.50 12.44
CA ALA A 114 -21.45 -10.15 12.57
C ALA A 114 -20.35 -9.09 12.56
N THR A 115 -19.25 -9.31 13.29
CA THR A 115 -18.07 -8.43 13.26
C THR A 115 -17.52 -8.35 11.85
N VAL A 116 -17.28 -9.48 11.20
CA VAL A 116 -16.77 -9.55 9.82
C VAL A 116 -17.67 -8.78 8.86
N GLN A 117 -18.98 -9.00 8.92
CA GLN A 117 -19.94 -8.30 8.06
C GLN A 117 -19.95 -6.79 8.31
N ASN A 118 -19.96 -6.37 9.57
CA ASN A 118 -20.04 -4.95 9.96
C ASN A 118 -18.75 -4.22 9.60
N TRP A 119 -17.59 -4.85 9.71
CA TRP A 119 -16.29 -4.26 9.39
C TRP A 119 -15.83 -4.47 7.94
N ALA A 120 -16.65 -5.08 7.08
CA ALA A 120 -16.39 -5.22 5.64
C ALA A 120 -16.48 -3.88 4.85
N ARG A 121 -15.79 -2.84 5.35
CA ARG A 121 -15.73 -1.48 4.81
C ARG A 121 -14.28 -1.00 4.74
N ILE A 122 -13.99 -0.17 3.73
CA ILE A 122 -12.76 0.60 3.63
C ILE A 122 -13.14 2.08 3.79
N TRP A 123 -12.49 2.78 4.72
CA TRP A 123 -12.74 4.19 4.95
C TRP A 123 -11.73 5.01 4.14
N LYS A 124 -12.23 5.83 3.24
CA LYS A 124 -11.44 6.72 2.38
C LYS A 124 -11.62 8.16 2.84
N ILE A 125 -10.52 8.88 2.97
CA ILE A 125 -10.52 10.29 3.40
C ILE A 125 -9.45 11.08 2.64
N ASP A 126 -9.83 12.28 2.21
CA ASP A 126 -8.94 13.24 1.57
C ASP A 126 -8.62 14.39 2.54
N GLN A 127 -7.39 14.90 2.50
CA GLN A 127 -6.94 16.04 3.30
C GLN A 127 -7.82 17.28 3.07
N THR A 128 -8.33 17.48 1.86
CA THR A 128 -9.25 18.58 1.52
C THR A 128 -10.57 18.52 2.30
N THR A 129 -11.03 17.31 2.64
CA THR A 129 -12.23 17.12 3.47
C THR A 129 -11.97 17.54 4.90
N ILE A 130 -10.79 17.19 5.44
CA ILE A 130 -10.33 17.59 6.77
C ILE A 130 -10.13 19.12 6.82
N ASP A 131 -9.51 19.72 5.81
CA ASP A 131 -9.30 21.17 5.75
C ASP A 131 -10.62 21.94 5.76
N SER A 132 -11.59 21.47 4.97
CA SER A 132 -12.94 22.05 4.92
C SER A 132 -13.67 21.90 6.26
N PHE A 133 -13.51 20.74 6.91
CA PHE A 133 -14.06 20.51 8.24
C PHE A 133 -13.46 21.47 9.27
N ARG A 134 -12.14 21.57 9.34
CA ARG A 134 -11.43 22.45 10.30
C ARG A 134 -11.71 23.94 10.09
N ALA A 135 -12.15 24.34 8.91
CA ALA A 135 -12.54 25.72 8.62
C ALA A 135 -13.96 26.08 9.13
N MET A 136 -14.76 25.10 9.54
CA MET A 136 -16.10 25.34 10.09
C MET A 136 -16.05 25.91 11.51
N THR A 137 -17.02 26.75 11.87
CA THR A 137 -17.14 27.34 13.22
C THR A 137 -17.91 26.47 14.20
N SER A 138 -18.63 25.46 13.72
CA SER A 138 -19.38 24.51 14.54
C SER A 138 -19.59 23.20 13.79
N HIS A 139 -19.67 22.10 14.55
CA HIS A 139 -19.89 20.76 14.03
C HIS A 139 -21.20 20.20 14.59
N THR A 140 -21.96 19.55 13.73
CA THR A 140 -23.23 18.90 14.01
C THR A 140 -23.29 17.62 13.19
N THR A 141 -24.20 16.70 13.52
CA THR A 141 -24.39 15.48 12.73
C THR A 141 -24.87 15.74 11.30
N THR A 142 -25.35 16.95 11.00
CA THR A 142 -25.91 17.30 9.68
C THR A 142 -24.92 18.03 8.77
N ASN A 143 -23.98 18.81 9.34
CA ASN A 143 -22.98 19.55 8.56
C ASN A 143 -21.60 18.86 8.51
N THR A 144 -21.37 17.84 9.33
CA THR A 144 -20.11 17.10 9.32
C THR A 144 -20.06 16.12 8.15
N PRO A 145 -19.00 16.12 7.32
CA PRO A 145 -18.84 15.13 6.25
C PRO A 145 -18.90 13.70 6.79
N THR A 146 -19.60 12.80 6.09
CA THR A 146 -19.81 11.41 6.55
C THR A 146 -18.49 10.65 6.73
N THR A 147 -17.47 10.94 5.93
CA THR A 147 -16.13 10.33 6.05
C THR A 147 -15.39 10.72 7.33
N ILE A 148 -15.74 11.84 7.95
CA ILE A 148 -15.24 12.27 9.26
C ILE A 148 -16.19 11.76 10.36
N LEU A 149 -17.50 11.98 10.20
CA LEU A 149 -18.50 11.58 11.18
C LEU A 149 -18.44 10.08 11.50
N GLU A 150 -18.31 9.23 10.48
CA GLU A 150 -18.37 7.77 10.60
C GLU A 150 -16.99 7.11 10.72
N TRP A 151 -15.92 7.88 10.95
CA TRP A 151 -14.55 7.38 11.03
C TRP A 151 -14.40 6.30 12.12
N PRO A 152 -13.73 5.15 11.86
CA PRO A 152 -13.73 4.01 12.78
C PRO A 152 -12.62 4.17 13.83
N ALA A 153 -12.63 5.30 14.53
CA ALA A 153 -11.73 5.59 15.63
C ALA A 153 -12.35 5.16 16.97
N LYS A 154 -11.48 4.93 17.95
CA LYS A 154 -11.86 4.63 19.33
C LYS A 154 -12.81 5.68 19.88
N GLY A 155 -13.86 5.23 20.56
CA GLY A 155 -14.82 6.09 21.24
C GLY A 155 -15.85 6.76 20.32
N ASN A 156 -15.76 6.64 18.99
CA ASN A 156 -16.67 7.34 18.08
C ASN A 156 -18.14 6.90 18.26
N PRO A 157 -19.04 7.77 18.76
CA PRO A 157 -20.45 7.41 18.93
C PRO A 157 -21.23 7.33 17.61
N TYR A 158 -20.64 7.82 16.51
CA TYR A 158 -21.22 7.86 15.18
C TYR A 158 -20.56 6.90 14.19
N ALA A 159 -19.63 6.04 14.64
CA ALA A 159 -18.92 5.12 13.75
C ALA A 159 -19.89 4.18 13.02
N LYS A 160 -19.71 4.10 11.70
CA LYS A 160 -20.49 3.22 10.83
C LYS A 160 -19.62 2.31 10.01
N GLY A 161 -19.97 1.03 10.03
CA GLY A 161 -19.41 -0.02 9.22
C GLY A 161 -20.12 -0.17 7.88
N ASN A 162 -19.97 -1.34 7.30
CA ASN A 162 -20.63 -1.76 6.07
C ASN A 162 -22.16 -1.69 6.21
N ASN A 163 -22.87 -1.30 5.15
CA ASN A 163 -24.33 -1.15 5.12
C ASN A 163 -24.92 -0.30 6.27
N GLY A 164 -24.15 0.65 6.83
CA GLY A 164 -24.60 1.53 7.92
C GLY A 164 -24.71 0.86 9.28
N ALA A 165 -24.07 -0.31 9.47
CA ALA A 165 -23.98 -0.97 10.77
C ALA A 165 -23.31 -0.05 11.80
N THR A 166 -23.89 0.08 12.99
CA THR A 166 -23.24 0.81 14.09
C THR A 166 -22.04 0.03 14.59
N LEU A 167 -20.90 0.70 14.74
CA LEU A 167 -19.70 0.12 15.36
C LEU A 167 -19.54 0.67 16.77
N THR A 168 -19.22 -0.19 17.72
CA THR A 168 -18.78 0.19 19.06
C THR A 168 -17.29 -0.12 19.16
N ILE A 169 -16.47 0.92 19.32
CA ILE A 169 -15.01 0.82 19.20
C ILE A 169 -14.41 1.27 20.52
N SER A 170 -13.82 0.31 21.26
CA SER A 170 -13.15 0.57 22.54
C SER A 170 -11.62 0.47 22.43
N ASP A 171 -11.13 -0.33 21.49
CA ASP A 171 -9.71 -0.48 21.19
C ASP A 171 -9.21 0.63 20.25
N GLU A 172 -7.91 0.88 20.28
CA GLU A 172 -7.24 1.75 19.30
C GLU A 172 -7.39 1.18 17.88
N MET A 173 -8.04 1.95 17.01
CA MET A 173 -8.30 1.61 15.61
C MET A 173 -7.78 2.71 14.69
N ALA A 174 -8.62 3.29 13.84
CA ALA A 174 -8.15 4.30 12.90
C ALA A 174 -7.63 5.55 13.63
N PRO A 175 -6.49 6.11 13.20
CA PRO A 175 -5.86 7.23 13.88
C PRO A 175 -6.71 8.51 13.78
N PHE A 176 -6.68 9.33 14.82
CA PHE A 176 -7.39 10.60 14.89
C PHE A 176 -6.60 11.66 15.65
N VAL A 177 -6.93 12.93 15.38
CA VAL A 177 -6.51 14.07 16.19
C VAL A 177 -7.60 14.34 17.21
N ASP A 178 -7.27 14.13 18.48
CA ASP A 178 -8.07 14.46 19.65
C ASP A 178 -7.85 15.94 20.03
N VAL A 179 -8.83 16.79 19.71
CA VAL A 179 -8.75 18.25 19.88
C VAL A 179 -9.01 18.66 21.32
N ASP A 180 -9.91 17.95 22.02
CA ASP A 180 -10.27 18.27 23.40
C ASP A 180 -9.48 17.46 24.45
N SER A 181 -8.62 16.53 23.99
CA SER A 181 -7.70 15.71 24.79
C SER A 181 -8.41 14.77 25.77
N ASN A 182 -9.60 14.26 25.40
CA ASN A 182 -10.39 13.37 26.25
C ASN A 182 -10.08 11.86 26.03
N GLY A 183 -9.34 11.51 24.98
CA GLY A 183 -8.94 10.14 24.63
C GLY A 183 -9.90 9.35 23.73
N ASP A 184 -11.03 9.93 23.35
CA ASP A 184 -12.08 9.35 22.50
C ASP A 184 -12.37 10.27 21.31
N TYR A 185 -12.69 9.67 20.16
CA TYR A 185 -13.03 10.43 18.97
C TYR A 185 -14.46 10.96 19.02
N ASN A 186 -14.63 12.27 18.99
CA ASN A 186 -15.92 12.93 18.80
C ASN A 186 -15.84 14.08 17.77
N PRO A 187 -16.35 13.87 16.54
CA PRO A 187 -16.27 14.88 15.49
C PRO A 187 -17.14 16.11 15.76
N ILE A 188 -18.12 16.00 16.67
CA ILE A 188 -18.97 17.13 17.07
C ILE A 188 -18.21 18.07 18.00
N ASN A 189 -17.20 17.56 18.72
CA ASN A 189 -16.28 18.35 19.52
C ASN A 189 -15.08 18.88 18.71
N GLY A 190 -14.99 18.54 17.42
CA GLY A 190 -13.95 19.02 16.52
C GLY A 190 -12.86 18.00 16.19
N ASP A 191 -12.95 16.76 16.67
CA ASP A 191 -11.97 15.72 16.33
C ASP A 191 -12.06 15.31 14.87
N TYR A 192 -10.91 14.98 14.27
CA TYR A 192 -10.84 14.60 12.86
C TYR A 192 -9.82 13.48 12.62
N PRO A 193 -9.94 12.73 11.51
CA PRO A 193 -8.98 11.70 11.14
C PRO A 193 -7.55 12.25 11.09
N ALA A 194 -6.59 11.52 11.68
CA ALA A 194 -5.18 11.81 11.55
C ALA A 194 -4.63 10.97 10.39
N ILE A 195 -4.45 11.60 9.24
CA ILE A 195 -4.14 10.87 8.00
C ILE A 195 -2.68 11.10 7.58
N LYS A 196 -2.12 10.11 6.87
CA LYS A 196 -0.87 10.26 6.12
C LYS A 196 -1.20 10.60 4.66
N GLY A 197 -0.31 11.31 3.97
CA GLY A 197 -0.57 11.71 2.59
C GLY A 197 -1.63 12.81 2.46
N ASP A 198 -2.13 13.01 1.24
CA ASP A 198 -3.31 13.85 0.99
C ASP A 198 -4.58 13.02 0.76
N GLN A 199 -4.44 11.71 0.65
CA GLN A 199 -5.54 10.74 0.61
C GLN A 199 -5.08 9.48 1.33
N MET A 200 -5.96 8.95 2.16
CA MET A 200 -5.73 7.71 2.89
C MET A 200 -6.94 6.79 2.80
N LEU A 201 -6.66 5.50 2.58
CA LEU A 201 -7.57 4.41 2.86
C LEU A 201 -7.16 3.80 4.20
N TRP A 202 -8.14 3.52 5.06
CA TRP A 202 -7.95 2.74 6.27
C TRP A 202 -8.92 1.56 6.30
N PHE A 203 -8.42 0.39 6.67
CA PHE A 203 -9.19 -0.84 6.84
C PHE A 203 -8.48 -1.84 7.74
N VAL A 204 -9.20 -2.84 8.23
CA VAL A 204 -8.67 -3.88 9.13
C VAL A 204 -9.20 -5.24 8.71
N TYR A 205 -8.35 -6.27 8.81
CA TYR A 205 -8.69 -7.67 8.56
C TYR A 205 -7.92 -8.60 9.50
N ASN A 206 -8.29 -9.87 9.53
CA ASN A 206 -7.69 -10.91 10.37
C ASN A 206 -7.72 -12.28 9.67
N ASP A 207 -7.08 -13.29 10.24
CA ASP A 207 -7.03 -14.66 9.70
C ASP A 207 -7.87 -15.69 10.50
N VAL A 208 -8.71 -15.30 11.45
CA VAL A 208 -9.39 -16.27 12.37
C VAL A 208 -10.85 -16.56 11.99
N ALA A 209 -11.43 -15.86 11.01
CA ALA A 209 -12.87 -15.93 10.80
C ALA A 209 -13.39 -17.17 10.04
N GLY A 210 -12.50 -18.03 9.55
CA GLY A 210 -12.89 -19.24 8.82
C GLY A 210 -11.73 -20.17 8.53
N THR A 211 -12.00 -21.24 7.76
CA THR A 211 -10.96 -22.15 7.28
C THR A 211 -10.14 -21.49 6.20
N HIS A 212 -8.82 -21.50 6.34
CA HIS A 212 -7.88 -21.00 5.35
C HIS A 212 -7.95 -21.78 4.04
N GLY A 213 -7.86 -21.07 2.92
CA GLY A 213 -7.73 -21.69 1.60
C GLY A 213 -6.38 -22.39 1.40
N THR A 214 -5.37 -22.00 2.17
CA THR A 214 -4.07 -22.69 2.24
C THR A 214 -4.10 -23.98 3.06
N ASN A 215 -5.24 -24.31 3.69
CA ASN A 215 -5.44 -25.48 4.56
C ASN A 215 -4.51 -25.53 5.77
N THR A 216 -4.29 -24.38 6.41
CA THR A 216 -3.51 -24.23 7.64
C THR A 216 -4.38 -23.71 8.78
N ASP A 217 -3.90 -23.89 10.01
CA ASP A 217 -4.55 -23.28 11.17
C ASP A 217 -4.28 -21.76 11.17
N PRO A 218 -5.26 -20.95 11.60
CA PRO A 218 -5.08 -19.51 11.81
C PRO A 218 -3.95 -19.20 12.78
N ILE A 219 -3.24 -18.11 12.50
CA ILE A 219 -2.19 -17.54 13.35
C ILE A 219 -2.83 -16.67 14.47
N GLY A 220 -3.90 -15.93 14.19
CA GLY A 220 -4.49 -15.00 15.16
C GLY A 220 -3.92 -13.58 15.07
N ILE A 221 -3.65 -13.13 13.85
CA ILE A 221 -3.12 -11.80 13.58
C ILE A 221 -4.24 -10.90 13.07
N GLU A 222 -4.39 -9.74 13.72
CA GLU A 222 -5.16 -8.62 13.19
C GLU A 222 -4.20 -7.69 12.44
N THR A 223 -4.53 -7.36 11.20
CA THR A 223 -3.75 -6.44 10.36
C THR A 223 -4.55 -5.17 10.10
N GLN A 224 -4.08 -4.06 10.66
CA GLN A 224 -4.61 -2.73 10.39
C GLN A 224 -3.80 -2.09 9.26
N VAL A 225 -4.47 -1.63 8.21
CA VAL A 225 -3.83 -1.10 7.00
C VAL A 225 -4.15 0.36 6.79
N SER A 226 -3.11 1.17 6.57
CA SER A 226 -3.20 2.53 6.04
C SER A 226 -2.54 2.57 4.66
N ALA A 227 -3.32 2.76 3.60
CA ALA A 227 -2.78 2.99 2.26
C ALA A 227 -2.91 4.47 1.90
N TYR A 228 -1.82 5.12 1.50
CA TYR A 228 -1.82 6.57 1.31
C TYR A 228 -0.89 7.06 0.20
N GLY A 229 -1.16 8.26 -0.30
CA GLY A 229 -0.35 8.90 -1.33
C GLY A 229 -0.41 10.42 -1.23
N TYR A 230 0.53 11.10 -1.90
CA TYR A 230 0.56 12.55 -2.00
C TYR A 230 0.37 12.98 -3.46
N SER A 231 -0.13 14.19 -3.67
CA SER A 231 -0.04 14.88 -4.97
C SER A 231 0.63 16.24 -4.84
N ARG A 232 1.78 16.39 -5.50
CA ARG A 232 2.61 17.62 -5.48
C ARG A 232 2.96 18.10 -6.88
N GLY A 233 2.63 17.33 -7.91
CA GLY A 233 3.13 17.52 -9.28
C GLY A 233 4.62 17.19 -9.42
N THR A 234 5.19 16.38 -8.51
CA THR A 234 6.61 16.00 -8.47
C THR A 234 6.78 14.47 -8.56
N ALA A 235 7.99 13.97 -8.28
CA ALA A 235 8.29 12.54 -8.27
C ALA A 235 7.41 11.73 -7.30
N ILE A 236 6.94 12.32 -6.18
CA ILE A 236 6.05 11.68 -5.22
C ILE A 236 4.68 11.29 -5.81
N ASP A 237 4.28 11.91 -6.92
CA ASP A 237 3.04 11.58 -7.61
C ASP A 237 3.08 10.21 -8.31
N ASN A 238 4.24 9.51 -8.29
CA ASN A 238 4.38 8.14 -8.78
C ASN A 238 4.70 7.13 -7.65
N ILE A 239 4.26 7.44 -6.42
CA ILE A 239 4.53 6.63 -5.23
C ILE A 239 3.24 6.45 -4.42
N LEU A 240 2.94 5.22 -4.02
CA LEU A 240 1.88 4.88 -3.06
C LEU A 240 2.47 4.08 -1.90
N TYR A 241 2.03 4.34 -0.68
CA TYR A 241 2.50 3.65 0.53
C TYR A 241 1.39 2.77 1.11
N TYR A 242 1.80 1.69 1.76
CA TYR A 242 0.93 0.79 2.49
C TYR A 242 1.62 0.42 3.81
N ASP A 243 1.04 0.85 4.91
CA ASP A 243 1.43 0.46 6.26
C ASP A 243 0.61 -0.74 6.71
N PHE A 244 1.25 -1.83 7.07
CA PHE A 244 0.65 -3.02 7.66
C PHE A 244 1.07 -3.11 9.12
N LYS A 245 0.18 -2.69 10.03
CA LYS A 245 0.36 -2.91 11.46
C LYS A 245 -0.20 -4.28 11.80
N LEU A 246 0.69 -5.21 12.11
CA LEU A 246 0.38 -6.58 12.53
C LEU A 246 0.23 -6.60 14.05
N LEU A 247 -0.92 -6.99 14.57
CA LEU A 247 -1.17 -7.17 15.99
C LEU A 247 -1.37 -8.65 16.27
N ASN A 248 -0.51 -9.22 17.12
CA ASN A 248 -0.69 -10.58 17.58
C ASN A 248 -1.74 -10.62 18.70
N LYS A 249 -2.96 -10.98 18.32
CA LYS A 249 -4.11 -11.10 19.23
C LYS A 249 -4.30 -12.55 19.72
N SER A 250 -3.44 -13.48 19.30
CA SER A 250 -3.40 -14.84 19.80
C SER A 250 -2.81 -14.90 21.22
N GLN A 251 -2.77 -16.09 21.80
CA GLN A 251 -2.09 -16.40 23.07
C GLN A 251 -0.73 -17.09 22.85
N VAL A 252 -0.17 -16.96 21.64
CA VAL A 252 1.04 -17.67 21.19
C VAL A 252 2.11 -16.66 20.79
N ASP A 253 3.33 -16.88 21.28
CA ASP A 253 4.52 -16.23 20.74
C ASP A 253 4.98 -16.99 19.49
N TYR A 254 5.16 -16.27 18.39
CA TYR A 254 5.67 -16.86 17.16
C TYR A 254 7.14 -16.53 16.97
N ASP A 255 7.97 -17.56 16.80
CA ASP A 255 9.39 -17.43 16.46
C ASP A 255 9.61 -17.69 14.97
N SER A 256 10.75 -17.20 14.45
CA SER A 256 11.09 -17.23 13.02
C SER A 256 9.94 -16.74 12.15
N PHE A 257 9.23 -15.73 12.65
CA PHE A 257 8.08 -15.17 11.98
C PHE A 257 8.56 -14.27 10.84
N ARG A 258 7.91 -14.39 9.68
CA ARG A 258 8.11 -13.51 8.54
C ARG A 258 6.78 -12.99 8.04
N MET A 259 6.81 -11.75 7.56
CA MET A 259 5.81 -11.24 6.63
C MET A 259 6.47 -11.13 5.25
N ALA A 260 5.73 -11.47 4.20
CA ALA A 260 6.16 -11.29 2.83
C ALA A 260 5.09 -10.63 1.98
N MET A 261 5.52 -9.83 1.01
CA MET A 261 4.67 -9.37 -0.08
C MET A 261 4.81 -10.36 -1.22
N TRP A 262 3.71 -11.03 -1.57
CA TRP A 262 3.58 -11.73 -2.83
C TRP A 262 3.00 -10.77 -3.86
N SER A 263 3.66 -10.65 -5.00
CA SER A 263 3.24 -9.78 -6.09
C SER A 263 3.32 -10.53 -7.42
N ASP A 264 2.19 -10.56 -8.11
CA ASP A 264 2.07 -10.88 -9.52
C ASP A 264 1.89 -9.56 -10.27
N MET A 265 2.94 -9.10 -10.95
CA MET A 265 2.97 -7.73 -11.42
C MET A 265 2.40 -7.55 -12.83
N ASP A 266 2.51 -8.54 -13.73
CA ASP A 266 2.16 -8.44 -15.17
C ASP A 266 2.22 -7.00 -15.72
N LEU A 267 3.41 -6.50 -16.01
CA LEU A 267 3.64 -5.10 -16.38
C LEU A 267 3.14 -4.81 -17.81
N GLY A 268 1.83 -4.63 -17.94
CA GLY A 268 1.18 -4.62 -19.23
C GLY A 268 0.93 -6.04 -19.70
N PHE A 269 1.73 -6.54 -20.64
CA PHE A 269 1.59 -7.88 -21.16
C PHE A 269 2.42 -8.87 -20.32
N ALA A 270 1.74 -9.81 -19.67
CA ALA A 270 2.37 -10.77 -18.75
C ALA A 270 3.55 -11.57 -19.36
N PHE A 271 3.61 -11.75 -20.69
CA PHE A 271 4.59 -12.66 -21.30
C PHE A 271 5.88 -12.02 -21.79
N ASP A 272 6.06 -10.71 -21.62
CA ASP A 272 7.31 -10.01 -21.91
C ASP A 272 7.95 -9.37 -20.68
N ASP A 273 7.70 -9.94 -19.49
CA ASP A 273 8.25 -9.40 -18.23
C ASP A 273 9.55 -10.08 -17.78
N TYR A 274 10.40 -9.26 -17.17
CA TYR A 274 11.51 -9.65 -16.32
C TYR A 274 11.41 -8.99 -14.95
N ILE A 275 12.11 -9.58 -13.99
CA ILE A 275 12.24 -9.08 -12.62
C ILE A 275 13.69 -8.84 -12.22
N GLY A 276 13.87 -7.97 -11.24
CA GLY A 276 15.15 -7.69 -10.60
C GLY A 276 14.97 -7.36 -9.11
N TYR A 277 16.07 -7.32 -8.39
CA TYR A 277 16.09 -6.94 -6.98
C TYR A 277 17.15 -5.88 -6.71
N ASP A 278 16.74 -4.79 -6.07
CA ASP A 278 17.68 -3.82 -5.51
C ASP A 278 17.78 -4.01 -3.99
N SER A 279 18.96 -4.44 -3.54
CA SER A 279 19.23 -4.74 -2.13
C SER A 279 19.30 -3.49 -1.25
N VAL A 280 19.67 -2.34 -1.80
CA VAL A 280 19.81 -1.07 -1.06
C VAL A 280 18.45 -0.55 -0.63
N HIS A 281 17.48 -0.53 -1.54
CA HIS A 281 16.12 -0.06 -1.28
C HIS A 281 15.14 -1.21 -0.94
N ARG A 282 15.63 -2.45 -0.77
CA ARG A 282 14.81 -3.64 -0.50
C ARG A 282 13.64 -3.73 -1.49
N MET A 283 13.95 -3.63 -2.77
CA MET A 283 12.96 -3.39 -3.81
C MET A 283 12.95 -4.51 -4.84
N GLY A 284 11.81 -5.20 -4.96
CA GLY A 284 11.51 -6.02 -6.13
C GLY A 284 11.12 -5.12 -7.29
N ILE A 285 11.68 -5.37 -8.48
CA ILE A 285 11.50 -4.54 -9.67
C ILE A 285 10.95 -5.42 -10.80
N VAL A 286 10.01 -4.90 -11.58
CA VAL A 286 9.51 -5.50 -12.82
C VAL A 286 9.73 -4.54 -13.99
N TYR A 287 10.16 -5.08 -15.13
CA TYR A 287 10.45 -4.33 -16.35
C TYR A 287 10.30 -5.21 -17.59
N ASN A 288 10.00 -4.61 -18.75
CA ASN A 288 9.83 -5.38 -19.97
C ASN A 288 11.17 -5.98 -20.46
N ALA A 289 11.12 -7.20 -20.96
CA ALA A 289 12.20 -7.84 -21.70
C ALA A 289 12.31 -7.26 -23.12
N ASP A 290 11.17 -6.94 -23.75
CA ASP A 290 11.11 -6.46 -25.13
C ASP A 290 10.99 -4.94 -25.23
N SER A 291 11.46 -4.38 -26.36
CA SER A 291 11.39 -2.93 -26.63
C SER A 291 9.99 -2.38 -26.92
N SER A 292 8.96 -3.24 -26.87
CA SER A 292 7.56 -2.87 -27.03
C SER A 292 6.65 -3.87 -26.32
N ASP A 293 5.68 -3.33 -25.58
CA ASP A 293 4.65 -4.06 -24.85
C ASP A 293 3.30 -3.93 -25.57
N THR A 294 2.40 -4.93 -25.41
CA THR A 294 1.10 -4.92 -26.09
C THR A 294 0.15 -3.82 -25.58
N GLN A 295 0.24 -3.44 -24.31
CA GLN A 295 -0.54 -2.36 -23.70
C GLN A 295 0.21 -1.02 -23.74
N TYR A 296 1.49 -1.01 -23.40
CA TYR A 296 2.32 0.20 -23.27
C TYR A 296 2.94 0.67 -24.60
N GLY A 297 3.00 -0.18 -25.62
CA GLY A 297 3.73 0.11 -26.85
C GLY A 297 5.21 0.32 -26.53
N ARG A 298 5.83 1.34 -27.12
CA ARG A 298 7.26 1.64 -26.91
C ARG A 298 7.55 2.60 -25.75
N GLN A 299 6.54 3.02 -25.01
CA GLN A 299 6.69 3.92 -23.85
C GLN A 299 6.51 3.07 -22.61
N LEU A 300 7.59 2.43 -22.18
CA LEU A 300 7.55 1.33 -21.22
C LEU A 300 7.76 1.86 -19.79
N PRO A 301 6.94 1.46 -18.81
CA PRO A 301 7.20 1.74 -17.40
C PRO A 301 8.27 0.79 -16.82
N ILE A 302 8.76 1.11 -15.62
CA ILE A 302 9.36 0.13 -14.69
C ILE A 302 8.66 0.37 -13.36
N ALA A 303 8.20 -0.70 -12.72
CA ALA A 303 7.53 -0.64 -11.42
C ALA A 303 8.36 -1.38 -10.37
N GLY A 304 8.23 -0.96 -9.12
CA GLY A 304 8.91 -1.58 -8.00
C GLY A 304 8.11 -1.58 -6.71
N VAL A 305 8.32 -2.61 -5.90
CA VAL A 305 7.75 -2.76 -4.56
C VAL A 305 8.89 -2.75 -3.56
N SER A 306 9.03 -1.64 -2.82
CA SER A 306 10.11 -1.41 -1.86
C SER A 306 9.62 -1.60 -0.42
N MET A 307 10.33 -2.39 0.39
CA MET A 307 10.03 -2.58 1.82
C MET A 307 10.69 -1.49 2.67
N ILE A 308 9.97 -0.40 2.92
CA ILE A 308 10.49 0.82 3.57
C ILE A 308 10.79 0.62 5.06
N ASN A 309 9.87 -0.01 5.80
CA ASN A 309 10.00 -0.23 7.24
C ASN A 309 9.82 -1.71 7.54
N LEU A 310 10.77 -2.30 8.26
CA LEU A 310 10.74 -3.70 8.67
C LEU A 310 10.92 -3.85 10.19
N PRO A 311 10.37 -4.93 10.79
CA PRO A 311 10.72 -5.34 12.15
C PRO A 311 12.24 -5.44 12.31
N GLY A 312 12.75 -4.84 13.40
CA GLY A 312 14.19 -4.78 13.69
C GLY A 312 14.94 -3.60 13.04
N ASP A 313 14.26 -2.77 12.25
CA ASP A 313 14.80 -1.46 11.86
C ASP A 313 14.93 -0.54 13.08
N ALA A 314 16.01 0.23 13.11
CA ALA A 314 16.25 1.26 14.12
C ALA A 314 16.46 2.60 13.44
N TRP A 315 16.31 3.71 14.19
CA TRP A 315 16.52 5.06 13.66
C TRP A 315 17.87 5.19 12.93
N GLY A 316 17.81 5.41 11.61
CA GLY A 316 18.98 5.55 10.74
C GLY A 316 19.71 4.25 10.39
N VAL A 317 19.21 3.08 10.81
CA VAL A 317 19.82 1.77 10.53
C VAL A 317 18.76 0.82 9.98
N ALA A 318 18.68 0.76 8.65
CA ALA A 318 17.83 -0.15 7.91
C ALA A 318 18.49 -1.55 7.83
N LYS A 319 17.80 -2.61 8.24
CA LYS A 319 18.21 -4.02 8.01
C LYS A 319 18.04 -4.43 6.54
N PRO A 320 18.73 -5.44 6.00
CA PRO A 320 18.36 -5.95 4.66
C PRO A 320 16.96 -6.61 4.69
N ALA A 321 16.29 -6.77 3.55
CA ALA A 321 15.13 -7.69 3.48
C ALA A 321 15.60 -9.13 3.72
N GLY A 322 14.75 -10.01 4.26
CA GLY A 322 15.15 -11.38 4.60
C GLY A 322 15.22 -12.33 3.40
N SER A 323 14.51 -12.04 2.31
CA SER A 323 14.56 -12.81 1.07
C SER A 323 13.94 -12.07 -0.11
N PHE A 324 14.37 -12.42 -1.32
CA PHE A 324 13.68 -12.09 -2.57
C PHE A 324 13.74 -13.28 -3.53
N MET A 325 12.58 -13.75 -3.97
CA MET A 325 12.43 -14.97 -4.76
C MET A 325 11.32 -14.85 -5.80
N THR A 326 11.42 -15.62 -6.89
CA THR A 326 10.38 -15.84 -7.91
C THR A 326 10.03 -17.32 -7.97
N PHE A 327 8.86 -17.62 -8.53
CA PHE A 327 8.41 -18.97 -8.82
C PHE A 327 7.50 -18.96 -10.06
N ASP A 328 7.46 -20.08 -10.75
CA ASP A 328 6.76 -20.25 -12.01
C ASP A 328 5.26 -20.53 -11.79
N ASN A 329 4.44 -20.18 -12.78
CA ASN A 329 3.05 -20.62 -12.84
C ASN A 329 2.92 -22.12 -13.20
N SER A 330 3.42 -22.99 -12.33
CA SER A 330 3.47 -24.43 -12.59
C SER A 330 3.31 -25.25 -11.32
N ALA A 331 3.21 -26.58 -11.47
CA ALA A 331 3.24 -27.54 -10.36
C ALA A 331 4.64 -28.17 -10.15
N THR A 332 5.68 -27.60 -10.79
CA THR A 332 7.06 -28.12 -10.68
C THR A 332 7.71 -27.73 -9.36
N ALA A 333 8.94 -28.18 -9.10
CA ALA A 333 9.69 -27.82 -7.90
C ALA A 333 9.92 -26.31 -7.71
N ASN A 334 9.84 -25.52 -8.78
CA ASN A 334 9.93 -24.05 -8.75
C ASN A 334 8.56 -23.37 -8.94
N GLY A 335 7.47 -24.13 -8.82
CA GLY A 335 6.12 -23.67 -9.11
C GLY A 335 5.35 -23.12 -7.90
N ASN A 336 4.05 -22.95 -8.10
CA ASN A 336 3.09 -22.44 -7.10
C ASN A 336 3.10 -23.27 -5.81
N PRO A 337 3.11 -22.65 -4.62
CA PRO A 337 2.98 -23.36 -3.35
C PRO A 337 1.54 -23.89 -3.14
N THR A 338 1.42 -25.01 -2.43
CA THR A 338 0.13 -25.68 -2.15
C THR A 338 -0.01 -26.15 -0.70
N SER A 339 0.99 -25.95 0.14
CA SER A 339 0.97 -26.31 1.57
C SER A 339 1.78 -25.31 2.41
N ALA A 340 1.54 -25.29 3.72
CA ALA A 340 2.19 -24.38 4.66
C ALA A 340 3.72 -24.28 4.48
N VAL A 341 4.39 -25.44 4.43
CA VAL A 341 5.85 -25.53 4.31
C VAL A 341 6.32 -24.96 2.97
N GLU A 342 5.55 -25.15 1.90
CA GLU A 342 5.91 -24.65 0.57
C GLU A 342 5.82 -23.12 0.50
N TYR A 343 4.79 -22.51 1.09
CA TYR A 343 4.71 -21.04 1.24
C TYR A 343 5.89 -20.51 2.06
N TYR A 344 6.15 -21.12 3.21
CA TYR A 344 7.22 -20.72 4.11
C TYR A 344 8.61 -20.86 3.47
N ASN A 345 8.83 -21.90 2.65
CA ASN A 345 10.06 -22.08 1.86
C ASN A 345 10.29 -20.90 0.90
N LEU A 346 9.26 -20.47 0.16
CA LEU A 346 9.37 -19.35 -0.77
C LEU A 346 9.69 -18.03 -0.03
N MET A 347 9.20 -17.85 1.20
CA MET A 347 9.55 -16.73 2.09
C MET A 347 10.99 -16.80 2.64
N HIS A 348 11.75 -17.85 2.32
CA HIS A 348 13.13 -18.09 2.76
C HIS A 348 14.10 -18.27 1.58
N SER A 349 13.72 -17.83 0.37
CA SER A 349 14.50 -18.05 -0.85
C SER A 349 14.81 -19.52 -1.11
N ARG A 350 13.86 -20.41 -0.79
CA ARG A 350 13.89 -21.81 -1.17
C ARG A 350 12.74 -22.08 -2.11
N ASN A 351 12.98 -22.88 -3.15
CA ASN A 351 11.88 -23.30 -4.02
C ASN A 351 10.85 -24.11 -3.20
N ARG A 352 9.68 -24.42 -3.76
CA ARG A 352 8.59 -25.01 -2.95
C ARG A 352 8.99 -26.31 -2.25
N VAL A 353 9.88 -27.12 -2.85
CA VAL A 353 10.37 -28.38 -2.23
C VAL A 353 11.49 -28.19 -1.19
N GLY A 354 11.87 -26.94 -0.89
CA GLY A 354 12.83 -26.60 0.18
C GLY A 354 14.29 -26.47 -0.28
N THR A 355 14.56 -26.55 -1.59
CA THR A 355 15.92 -26.37 -2.12
C THR A 355 16.28 -24.89 -2.16
N GLN A 356 17.39 -24.53 -1.52
CA GLN A 356 17.94 -23.17 -1.55
C GLN A 356 18.32 -22.76 -2.96
N ILE A 357 17.93 -21.56 -3.39
CA ILE A 357 18.41 -21.00 -4.66
C ILE A 357 19.91 -20.77 -4.60
N SER A 358 20.57 -20.92 -5.73
CA SER A 358 22.00 -20.64 -5.86
C SER A 358 22.23 -19.62 -6.96
N ASN A 359 23.18 -18.71 -6.75
CA ASN A 359 23.63 -17.80 -7.79
C ASN A 359 24.33 -18.64 -8.88
N PRO A 360 23.85 -18.62 -10.14
CA PRO A 360 24.38 -19.45 -11.21
C PRO A 360 25.82 -19.09 -11.60
N LEU A 361 26.27 -17.86 -11.31
CA LEU A 361 27.61 -17.38 -11.63
C LEU A 361 28.65 -17.83 -10.60
N THR A 362 28.23 -18.06 -9.34
CA THR A 362 29.14 -18.40 -8.23
C THR A 362 28.90 -19.80 -7.65
N SER A 363 27.79 -20.43 -8.00
CA SER A 363 27.30 -21.69 -7.42
C SER A 363 27.14 -21.63 -5.89
N GLN A 364 27.01 -20.44 -5.31
CA GLN A 364 26.79 -20.24 -3.87
C GLN A 364 25.30 -20.06 -3.58
N PRO A 365 24.82 -20.50 -2.39
CA PRO A 365 23.50 -20.15 -1.90
C PRO A 365 23.22 -18.65 -1.99
N ALA A 366 22.03 -18.27 -2.45
CA ALA A 366 21.62 -16.89 -2.59
C ALA A 366 20.36 -16.60 -1.75
N THR A 367 20.31 -15.38 -1.21
CA THR A 367 19.13 -14.85 -0.50
C THR A 367 18.23 -14.03 -1.42
N TYR A 368 18.79 -13.50 -2.51
CA TYR A 368 18.08 -12.66 -3.47
C TYR A 368 18.40 -13.15 -4.88
N ILE A 369 17.37 -13.44 -5.67
CA ILE A 369 17.55 -13.63 -7.11
C ILE A 369 17.72 -12.29 -7.82
N TYR A 370 18.46 -12.31 -8.93
CA TYR A 370 18.64 -11.18 -9.84
C TYR A 370 19.02 -9.84 -9.14
N PRO A 371 20.02 -9.83 -8.24
CA PRO A 371 20.37 -8.64 -7.46
C PRO A 371 21.13 -7.57 -8.25
N ASP A 372 21.60 -7.89 -9.46
CA ASP A 372 22.41 -6.98 -10.26
C ASP A 372 21.57 -6.16 -11.24
N ASP A 373 22.01 -4.93 -11.51
CA ASP A 373 21.37 -4.04 -12.48
C ASP A 373 21.44 -4.65 -13.90
N PRO A 374 20.36 -4.58 -14.70
CA PRO A 374 20.34 -5.15 -16.05
C PRO A 374 21.36 -4.52 -17.01
N SER A 375 21.88 -3.33 -16.70
CA SER A 375 22.96 -2.68 -17.47
C SER A 375 24.35 -3.26 -17.19
N LEU A 376 24.53 -4.05 -16.13
CA LEU A 376 25.81 -4.67 -15.79
C LEU A 376 26.04 -5.92 -16.65
N ALA A 377 26.93 -5.80 -17.64
CA ALA A 377 27.36 -6.93 -18.44
C ALA A 377 28.03 -8.01 -17.56
N GLY A 378 27.49 -9.22 -17.60
CA GLY A 378 27.99 -10.36 -16.81
C GLY A 378 27.55 -10.37 -15.34
N GLY A 379 26.66 -9.45 -14.93
CA GLY A 379 25.97 -9.53 -13.64
C GLY A 379 24.89 -10.60 -13.62
N TRP A 380 24.44 -10.99 -12.43
CA TRP A 380 23.27 -11.83 -12.25
C TRP A 380 22.00 -10.96 -12.25
N SER A 381 21.55 -10.61 -13.44
CA SER A 381 20.23 -10.04 -13.70
C SER A 381 19.45 -10.99 -14.60
N GLU A 382 18.11 -10.95 -14.57
CA GLU A 382 17.31 -11.82 -15.43
C GLU A 382 17.61 -11.58 -16.92
N CYS A 383 17.80 -10.31 -17.29
CA CYS A 383 18.20 -9.89 -18.62
C CYS A 383 19.57 -10.47 -19.04
N ALA A 384 20.58 -10.40 -18.18
CA ALA A 384 21.91 -10.93 -18.48
C ALA A 384 21.94 -12.47 -18.56
N MET A 385 21.04 -13.14 -17.85
CA MET A 385 20.87 -14.61 -17.92
C MET A 385 20.12 -15.08 -19.18
N ALA A 386 19.50 -14.16 -19.93
CA ALA A 386 18.70 -14.47 -21.12
C ALA A 386 17.62 -15.52 -20.85
N ASN A 387 16.97 -15.44 -19.68
CA ASN A 387 15.84 -16.29 -19.35
C ASN A 387 14.67 -16.03 -20.31
N THR A 388 13.80 -17.01 -20.51
CA THR A 388 12.58 -16.79 -21.30
C THR A 388 11.65 -15.83 -20.54
N PRO A 389 11.31 -14.64 -21.08
CA PRO A 389 10.38 -13.74 -20.42
C PRO A 389 9.00 -14.37 -20.29
N GLY A 390 8.20 -13.89 -19.35
CA GLY A 390 6.95 -14.57 -19.02
C GLY A 390 6.29 -13.99 -17.78
N ASP A 391 5.18 -14.60 -17.40
CA ASP A 391 4.43 -14.28 -16.18
C ASP A 391 5.37 -14.33 -14.95
N ARG A 392 5.63 -13.16 -14.35
CA ARG A 392 6.57 -13.00 -13.23
C ARG A 392 5.85 -12.70 -11.92
N ARG A 393 6.03 -13.63 -10.98
CA ARG A 393 5.68 -13.46 -9.57
C ARG A 393 6.92 -13.28 -8.74
N PHE A 394 6.86 -12.46 -7.71
CA PHE A 394 7.91 -12.46 -6.69
C PHE A 394 7.36 -12.44 -5.28
N VAL A 395 8.21 -12.86 -4.34
CA VAL A 395 8.00 -12.83 -2.91
C VAL A 395 9.18 -12.09 -2.30
N ILE A 396 8.89 -10.96 -1.63
CA ILE A 396 9.88 -10.23 -0.84
C ILE A 396 9.49 -10.30 0.64
N ALA A 397 10.38 -10.79 1.50
CA ALA A 397 10.06 -11.04 2.90
C ALA A 397 10.93 -10.22 3.87
N THR A 398 10.40 -9.99 5.06
CA THR A 398 11.17 -9.52 6.21
C THR A 398 12.26 -10.53 6.59
N ASN A 399 13.23 -10.10 7.42
CA ASN A 399 14.00 -11.07 8.20
C ASN A 399 13.08 -11.80 9.18
N ASP A 400 13.60 -12.89 9.75
CA ASP A 400 12.99 -13.53 10.90
C ASP A 400 12.91 -12.55 12.08
N PHE A 401 11.75 -12.51 12.72
CA PHE A 401 11.55 -11.82 13.99
C PHE A 401 10.66 -12.64 14.90
N VAL A 402 10.67 -12.30 16.19
CA VAL A 402 9.73 -12.84 17.16
C VAL A 402 8.52 -11.91 17.18
N LEU A 403 7.33 -12.48 16.95
CA LEU A 403 6.07 -11.78 17.11
C LEU A 403 5.41 -12.24 18.40
N GLU A 404 5.76 -11.55 19.49
CA GLU A 404 5.26 -11.84 20.84
C GLU A 404 3.74 -11.63 20.92
N HIS A 405 3.08 -12.43 21.76
CA HIS A 405 1.67 -12.28 22.06
C HIS A 405 1.38 -10.86 22.56
N SER A 406 0.24 -10.29 22.17
CA SER A 406 -0.15 -8.91 22.54
C SER A 406 0.83 -7.81 22.08
N SER A 407 1.82 -8.13 21.24
CA SER A 407 2.70 -7.15 20.62
C SER A 407 2.19 -6.74 19.23
N SER A 408 2.76 -5.66 18.71
CA SER A 408 2.51 -5.25 17.33
C SER A 408 3.79 -4.90 16.60
N GLN A 409 3.82 -5.19 15.31
CA GLN A 409 4.91 -4.87 14.40
C GLN A 409 4.38 -4.07 13.21
N LEU A 410 5.17 -3.14 12.70
CA LEU A 410 4.85 -2.36 11.50
C LEU A 410 5.72 -2.81 10.34
N VAL A 411 5.10 -3.18 9.24
CA VAL A 411 5.75 -3.36 7.94
C VAL A 411 5.19 -2.32 6.99
N THR A 412 6.05 -1.52 6.38
CA THR A 412 5.63 -0.54 5.36
C THR A 412 6.23 -0.91 4.02
N MET A 413 5.40 -0.90 2.98
CA MET A 413 5.87 -0.94 1.59
C MET A 413 5.52 0.34 0.83
N ALA A 414 6.28 0.59 -0.23
CA ALA A 414 5.96 1.58 -1.24
C ALA A 414 5.92 0.93 -2.63
N LEU A 415 4.82 1.16 -3.36
CA LEU A 415 4.76 0.98 -4.81
C LEU A 415 5.36 2.23 -5.46
N VAL A 416 6.43 2.05 -6.22
CA VAL A 416 7.09 3.12 -6.99
C VAL A 416 7.02 2.81 -8.47
N VAL A 417 6.77 3.82 -9.29
CA VAL A 417 6.68 3.64 -10.75
C VAL A 417 7.47 4.73 -11.43
N GLN A 418 8.49 4.36 -12.19
CA GLN A 418 9.24 5.37 -12.93
C GLN A 418 8.47 5.86 -14.16
N PRO A 419 8.69 7.12 -14.58
CA PRO A 419 8.12 7.62 -15.83
C PRO A 419 8.46 6.72 -17.01
N MET A 420 7.50 6.59 -17.94
CA MET A 420 7.67 5.78 -19.15
C MET A 420 8.81 6.30 -20.01
N ASP A 421 9.58 5.38 -20.61
CA ASP A 421 10.71 5.69 -21.49
C ASP A 421 10.84 4.60 -22.56
N THR A 422 11.37 4.97 -23.73
CA THR A 422 11.67 4.04 -24.82
C THR A 422 12.88 3.13 -24.56
N SER A 423 13.61 3.38 -23.48
CA SER A 423 14.79 2.62 -23.04
C SER A 423 14.53 1.67 -21.87
N ASN A 424 13.29 1.61 -21.37
CA ASN A 424 12.92 0.80 -20.20
C ASN A 424 12.67 -0.69 -20.55
N TYR A 425 13.61 -1.32 -21.25
CA TYR A 425 13.55 -2.75 -21.59
C TYR A 425 14.91 -3.44 -21.47
N CYS A 426 14.94 -4.78 -21.42
CA CYS A 426 16.20 -5.53 -21.39
C CYS A 426 17.14 -5.15 -22.55
N GLY A 427 18.41 -4.88 -22.22
CA GLY A 427 19.42 -4.41 -23.17
C GLY A 427 19.58 -2.89 -23.23
N SER A 428 18.64 -2.12 -22.67
CA SER A 428 18.75 -0.67 -22.52
C SER A 428 18.40 -0.15 -21.12
N ALA A 429 17.64 -0.91 -20.34
CA ALA A 429 17.22 -0.53 -19.00
C ALA A 429 18.40 -0.46 -18.04
N ASN A 430 18.29 0.47 -17.10
CA ASN A 430 19.07 0.51 -15.86
C ASN A 430 18.13 0.95 -14.74
N PHE A 431 18.47 0.62 -13.50
CA PHE A 431 17.61 0.89 -12.36
C PHE A 431 17.87 2.24 -11.69
N THR A 432 18.64 3.16 -12.29
CA THR A 432 18.96 4.47 -11.68
C THR A 432 17.69 5.26 -11.35
N LYS A 433 16.79 5.45 -12.33
CA LYS A 433 15.58 6.28 -12.15
C LYS A 433 14.59 5.69 -11.13
N ILE A 434 14.41 4.37 -11.11
CA ILE A 434 13.55 3.72 -10.13
C ILE A 434 14.17 3.74 -8.72
N LYS A 435 15.50 3.68 -8.61
CA LYS A 435 16.22 3.88 -7.34
C LYS A 435 16.09 5.32 -6.83
N ASP A 436 16.20 6.33 -7.70
CA ASP A 436 15.96 7.74 -7.31
C ASP A 436 14.52 7.97 -6.76
N LEU A 437 13.54 7.25 -7.32
CA LEU A 437 12.17 7.26 -6.81
C LEU A 437 12.04 6.51 -5.48
N ALA A 438 12.76 5.40 -5.31
CA ALA A 438 12.84 4.72 -4.02
C ALA A 438 13.48 5.64 -2.97
N ASP A 439 14.59 6.33 -3.25
CA ASP A 439 15.18 7.34 -2.37
C ASP A 439 14.15 8.41 -1.95
N THR A 440 13.33 8.88 -2.91
CA THR A 440 12.23 9.80 -2.63
C THR A 440 11.20 9.17 -1.69
N ALA A 441 10.82 7.90 -1.92
CA ALA A 441 9.88 7.17 -1.07
C ALA A 441 10.40 7.04 0.38
N TRP A 442 11.63 6.60 0.53
CA TRP A 442 12.30 6.43 1.82
C TRP A 442 12.45 7.76 2.56
N ASN A 443 12.84 8.83 1.87
CA ASN A 443 12.98 10.14 2.48
C ASN A 443 11.64 10.69 2.96
N ILE A 444 10.57 10.57 2.17
CA ILE A 444 9.24 11.09 2.55
C ILE A 444 8.59 10.24 3.63
N TYR A 445 8.82 8.92 3.65
CA TYR A 445 8.37 8.09 4.78
C TYR A 445 8.98 8.57 6.10
N ASN A 446 10.30 8.82 6.12
CA ASN A 446 11.01 9.29 7.32
C ASN A 446 10.74 10.77 7.64
N ASN A 447 10.47 11.58 6.62
CA ASN A 447 10.20 13.02 6.73
C ASN A 447 8.90 13.36 5.97
N PRO A 448 7.72 13.05 6.54
CA PRO A 448 6.44 13.26 5.87
C PRO A 448 6.24 14.69 5.40
N LEU A 449 5.67 14.85 4.21
CA LEU A 449 5.35 16.16 3.67
C LEU A 449 4.18 16.77 4.44
N ALA A 450 4.28 18.06 4.76
CA ALA A 450 3.18 18.78 5.36
C ALA A 450 1.93 18.78 4.44
N PRO A 451 0.72 18.86 5.01
CA PRO A 451 -0.49 19.10 4.25
C PRO A 451 -0.36 20.35 3.38
N LEU A 452 -1.00 20.31 2.21
CA LEU A 452 -1.07 21.50 1.37
C LEU A 452 -1.91 22.60 2.07
N PRO A 453 -1.57 23.88 1.88
CA PRO A 453 -2.42 24.97 2.36
C PRO A 453 -3.86 24.82 1.85
N PRO A 454 -4.88 25.03 2.71
CA PRO A 454 -6.27 25.05 2.29
C PRO A 454 -6.49 26.11 1.21
N ILE A 455 -7.33 25.82 0.22
CA ILE A 455 -7.73 26.80 -0.79
C ILE A 455 -9.07 27.41 -0.37
N PRO A 456 -9.14 28.73 -0.09
CA PRO A 456 -10.40 29.37 0.20
C PRO A 456 -11.30 29.38 -1.04
N ASN A 457 -12.52 28.84 -0.94
CA ASN A 457 -13.57 28.86 -1.96
C ASN A 457 -13.18 28.17 -3.28
N ALA A 458 -13.23 26.84 -3.31
CA ALA A 458 -13.07 26.06 -4.54
C ALA A 458 -14.23 26.34 -5.51
N VAL A 459 -13.99 27.17 -6.54
CA VAL A 459 -14.88 27.27 -7.70
C VAL A 459 -14.43 26.24 -8.72
N VAL A 460 -15.29 25.26 -8.96
CA VAL A 460 -15.11 24.16 -9.91
C VAL A 460 -15.04 24.73 -11.33
N ASN A 461 -13.93 24.45 -12.03
CA ASN A 461 -13.94 24.40 -13.49
C ASN A 461 -12.81 23.48 -13.95
N ILE A 462 -13.09 22.53 -14.83
CA ILE A 462 -12.11 21.51 -15.25
C ILE A 462 -11.51 21.99 -16.58
N ALA A 463 -10.38 22.70 -16.52
CA ALA A 463 -9.54 22.91 -17.68
C ALA A 463 -8.07 22.83 -17.25
N LYS A 464 -7.33 21.92 -17.89
CA LYS A 464 -5.87 21.80 -17.77
C LYS A 464 -5.27 23.13 -18.23
N ARG A 465 -4.71 23.94 -17.31
CA ARG A 465 -4.12 25.23 -17.65
C ARG A 465 -2.67 25.07 -18.08
N ASN A 466 -2.26 25.83 -19.08
CA ASN A 466 -0.85 25.99 -19.41
C ASN A 466 -0.23 27.05 -18.49
N LEU A 467 0.70 26.63 -17.64
CA LEU A 467 1.62 27.54 -16.95
C LEU A 467 2.87 27.71 -17.80
N ASN A 468 3.21 28.94 -18.14
CA ASN A 468 4.48 29.27 -18.76
C ASN A 468 5.40 29.87 -17.71
N ILE A 469 6.65 29.41 -17.70
CA ILE A 469 7.66 29.88 -16.75
C ILE A 469 8.90 30.36 -17.49
N TYR A 470 9.45 31.50 -17.10
CA TYR A 470 10.65 32.06 -17.73
C TYR A 470 11.38 33.06 -16.81
N PRO A 471 12.70 33.27 -16.96
CA PRO A 471 13.60 32.41 -17.73
C PRO A 471 13.66 31.00 -17.12
N ASN A 472 14.03 30.00 -17.91
CA ASN A 472 14.31 28.65 -17.41
C ASN A 472 15.46 28.07 -18.24
N PRO A 473 16.68 27.91 -17.69
CA PRO A 473 17.05 28.09 -16.29
C PRO A 473 16.97 29.54 -15.77
N ALA A 474 16.77 29.71 -14.46
CA ALA A 474 16.67 31.00 -13.77
C ALA A 474 17.73 31.15 -12.66
N THR A 475 18.11 32.38 -12.34
CA THR A 475 19.16 32.69 -11.34
C THR A 475 18.64 33.48 -10.15
N GLU A 476 17.91 34.58 -10.36
CA GLU A 476 17.44 35.45 -9.28
C GLU A 476 15.92 35.58 -9.26
N THR A 477 15.30 35.67 -10.43
CA THR A 477 13.86 35.90 -10.56
C THR A 477 13.28 34.95 -11.58
N LEU A 478 12.13 34.36 -11.24
CA LEU A 478 11.34 33.53 -12.13
C LEU A 478 9.97 34.17 -12.32
N PHE A 479 9.49 34.14 -13.56
CA PHE A 479 8.20 34.66 -13.92
C PHE A 479 7.26 33.55 -14.32
N ILE A 480 6.05 33.59 -13.77
CA ILE A 480 4.98 32.66 -14.07
C ILE A 480 3.88 33.43 -14.78
N THR A 481 3.51 32.98 -15.97
CA THR A 481 2.38 33.49 -16.72
C THR A 481 1.44 32.35 -17.10
N GLY A 482 0.19 32.69 -17.34
CA GLY A 482 -0.84 31.73 -17.72
C GLY A 482 -2.20 32.38 -17.63
N ASP A 483 -3.21 31.68 -18.12
CA ASP A 483 -4.58 32.15 -18.03
C ASP A 483 -4.96 32.32 -16.56
N ASN A 484 -5.44 33.51 -16.17
CA ASN A 484 -5.84 33.90 -14.82
C ASN A 484 -4.91 33.40 -13.69
N VAL A 485 -3.60 33.42 -13.90
CA VAL A 485 -2.61 32.95 -12.91
C VAL A 485 -2.67 33.72 -11.59
N VAL A 486 -3.23 34.93 -11.61
CA VAL A 486 -3.47 35.78 -10.43
C VAL A 486 -4.92 35.75 -9.91
N ALA A 487 -5.71 34.73 -10.28
CA ALA A 487 -7.10 34.62 -9.86
C ALA A 487 -7.27 34.67 -8.32
N THR A 488 -8.38 35.25 -7.87
CA THR A 488 -8.80 35.21 -6.46
C THR A 488 -8.96 33.75 -6.04
N GLY A 489 -8.33 33.35 -4.93
CA GLY A 489 -8.28 31.96 -4.46
C GLY A 489 -7.15 31.11 -5.05
N ALA A 490 -6.39 31.60 -6.04
CA ALA A 490 -5.25 30.86 -6.58
C ALA A 490 -4.03 30.90 -5.65
N SER A 491 -3.45 29.73 -5.42
CA SER A 491 -2.21 29.50 -4.68
C SER A 491 -1.10 29.03 -5.64
N ILE A 492 0.10 29.54 -5.45
CA ILE A 492 1.32 29.04 -6.09
C ILE A 492 2.27 28.57 -5.00
N MET A 493 2.81 27.38 -5.18
CA MET A 493 3.80 26.76 -4.31
C MET A 493 5.02 26.36 -5.14
N ILE A 494 6.20 26.37 -4.51
CA ILE A 494 7.42 25.87 -5.10
C ILE A 494 7.83 24.65 -4.31
N TYR A 495 8.05 23.54 -4.98
CA TYR A 495 8.57 22.33 -4.39
C TYR A 495 9.99 22.10 -4.85
N ASP A 496 10.84 21.61 -3.95
CA ASP A 496 12.08 20.99 -4.36
C ASP A 496 11.84 19.64 -5.07
N ALA A 497 12.92 18.99 -5.51
CA ALA A 497 12.85 17.73 -6.22
C ALA A 497 12.10 16.61 -5.47
N VAL A 498 12.07 16.66 -4.14
CA VAL A 498 11.41 15.66 -3.27
C VAL A 498 10.02 16.09 -2.80
N GLY A 499 9.47 17.20 -3.31
CA GLY A 499 8.10 17.62 -2.98
C GLY A 499 7.95 18.43 -1.69
N ARG A 500 9.04 18.90 -1.07
CA ARG A 500 8.99 19.79 0.10
C ARG A 500 8.70 21.22 -0.34
N ASN A 501 7.72 21.87 0.30
CA ASN A 501 7.35 23.25 -0.04
C ASN A 501 8.47 24.20 0.39
N ILE A 502 8.94 25.01 -0.56
CA ILE A 502 9.97 26.02 -0.36
C ILE A 502 9.30 27.39 -0.37
N PRO A 503 9.30 28.12 0.76
CA PRO A 503 8.78 29.48 0.81
C PRO A 503 9.53 30.39 -0.16
N ALA A 504 8.81 31.15 -0.97
CA ALA A 504 9.37 32.14 -1.87
C ALA A 504 8.54 33.42 -1.83
N ILE A 505 9.21 34.57 -2.01
CA ILE A 505 8.54 35.86 -2.09
C ILE A 505 7.93 35.98 -3.49
N MET A 506 6.61 36.15 -3.55
CA MET A 506 5.87 36.23 -4.81
C MET A 506 5.12 37.55 -4.92
N THR A 507 5.31 38.25 -6.03
CA THR A 507 4.61 39.49 -6.35
C THR A 507 3.67 39.28 -7.54
N LYS A 508 2.37 39.51 -7.34
CA LYS A 508 1.35 39.41 -8.39
C LYS A 508 1.23 40.76 -9.12
N LYS A 509 1.43 40.80 -10.44
CA LYS A 509 1.30 42.03 -11.24
C LYS A 509 0.81 41.72 -12.66
N ASN A 510 -0.23 42.40 -13.15
CA ASN A 510 -0.68 42.34 -14.55
C ASN A 510 -0.83 40.91 -15.14
N ASN A 511 -1.52 40.00 -14.42
CA ASN A 511 -1.67 38.58 -14.80
C ASN A 511 -0.35 37.81 -14.97
N LYS A 512 0.66 38.20 -14.18
CA LYS A 512 1.96 37.57 -14.06
C LYS A 512 2.33 37.47 -12.58
N ILE A 513 3.04 36.42 -12.22
CA ILE A 513 3.62 36.26 -10.89
C ILE A 513 5.13 36.31 -11.02
N GLU A 514 5.74 37.22 -10.27
CA GLU A 514 7.18 37.35 -10.12
C GLU A 514 7.59 36.65 -8.84
N VAL A 515 8.52 35.71 -8.96
CA VAL A 515 9.00 34.88 -7.86
C VAL A 515 10.46 35.19 -7.65
N ASP A 516 10.78 35.64 -6.44
CA ASP A 516 12.16 35.78 -6.01
C ASP A 516 12.72 34.40 -5.64
N ILE A 517 13.76 33.99 -6.35
CA ILE A 517 14.42 32.70 -6.19
C ILE A 517 15.92 32.84 -5.86
N HIS A 518 16.41 34.04 -5.56
CA HIS A 518 17.86 34.27 -5.35
C HIS A 518 18.43 33.41 -4.22
N SER A 519 17.61 33.15 -3.18
CA SER A 519 17.98 32.39 -1.99
C SER A 519 17.84 30.88 -2.17
N LEU A 520 17.26 30.42 -3.30
CA LEU A 520 17.12 29.01 -3.58
C LEU A 520 18.49 28.40 -3.93
N PRO A 521 18.88 27.27 -3.31
CA PRO A 521 20.02 26.49 -3.77
C PRO A 521 19.87 26.08 -5.24
N ASN A 522 21.00 25.88 -5.91
CA ASN A 522 21.01 25.37 -7.28
C ASN A 522 20.36 23.99 -7.31
N GLY A 523 19.45 23.77 -8.26
CA GLY A 523 18.64 22.56 -8.29
C GLY A 523 17.43 22.64 -9.20
N ILE A 524 16.67 21.56 -9.21
CA ILE A 524 15.41 21.42 -9.95
C ILE A 524 14.25 21.65 -8.98
N TYR A 525 13.30 22.48 -9.40
CA TYR A 525 12.14 22.85 -8.61
C TYR A 525 10.86 22.72 -9.44
N THR A 526 9.77 22.35 -8.78
CA THR A 526 8.43 22.28 -9.38
C THR A 526 7.58 23.42 -8.86
N ILE A 527 7.02 24.21 -9.76
CA ILE A 527 5.93 25.13 -9.44
C ILE A 527 4.62 24.34 -9.48
N LEU A 528 3.82 24.45 -8.43
CA LEU A 528 2.45 23.98 -8.40
C LEU A 528 1.49 25.15 -8.25
N TYR A 529 0.60 25.31 -9.24
CA TYR A 529 -0.56 26.19 -9.16
C TYR A 529 -1.78 25.38 -8.72
N ARG A 530 -2.54 25.92 -7.77
CA ARG A 530 -3.85 25.38 -7.38
C ARG A 530 -4.92 26.47 -7.32
N ASN A 531 -6.11 26.17 -7.81
CA ASN A 531 -7.30 27.02 -7.64
C ASN A 531 -8.57 26.14 -7.63
N GLY A 532 -9.12 25.88 -6.44
CA GLY A 532 -10.08 24.80 -6.23
C GLY A 532 -9.49 23.44 -6.62
N ASP A 533 -10.22 22.66 -7.41
CA ASP A 533 -9.75 21.37 -7.95
C ASP A 533 -8.82 21.52 -9.18
N GLN A 534 -8.58 22.76 -9.66
CA GLN A 534 -7.64 22.98 -10.75
C GLN A 534 -6.21 22.86 -10.25
N MET A 535 -5.43 21.98 -10.86
CA MET A 535 -3.99 21.86 -10.65
C MET A 535 -3.23 22.00 -11.97
N ALA A 536 -2.13 22.73 -11.93
CA ALA A 536 -1.14 22.78 -13.01
C ALA A 536 0.25 22.83 -12.39
N SER A 537 1.23 22.16 -13.00
CA SER A 537 2.61 22.22 -12.57
C SER A 537 3.56 22.52 -13.73
N ASN A 538 4.73 23.09 -13.42
CA ASN A 538 5.82 23.28 -14.37
C ASN A 538 7.18 23.23 -13.63
N ILE A 539 8.25 22.82 -14.31
CA ILE A 539 9.57 22.56 -13.70
C ILE A 539 10.57 23.62 -14.16
N PHE A 540 11.29 24.24 -13.22
CA PHE A 540 12.43 25.12 -13.53
C PHE A 540 13.74 24.65 -12.91
N VAL A 541 14.85 25.06 -13.53
CA VAL A 541 16.20 24.85 -13.04
C VAL A 541 16.73 26.16 -12.45
N LYS A 542 17.09 26.14 -11.16
CA LYS A 542 17.84 27.22 -10.49
C LYS A 542 19.33 27.03 -10.71
N LYS A 543 20.00 28.07 -11.19
CA LYS A 543 21.45 28.13 -11.42
C LYS A 543 22.17 29.10 -10.50
#